data_AF-A0A318S6V9-F1
#
_entry.id   AF-A0A318S6V9-F1
#
_cell.length_a   1.000
_cell.length_b   1.000
_cell.length_c   1.000
_cell.angle_alpha   90.00
_cell.angle_beta   90.00
_cell.angle_gamma   90.00
#
_symmetry.space_group_name_H-M   'P 1'
#
loop_
_entity.id
_entity.type
_entity.pdbx_description
1 polymer ?
#
loop_
_entity_poly.entity_id
_entity_poly.type
_entity_poly.pdbx_seq_one_letter_code
_entity_poly.pdbx_strand_id
1 'polypeptide(L)'
;MSRRRVLPVSIGASVIEAGDISPPRVGSVVEMRLDFTETPESVNDAVTLQAVLELQPTPRLEGHPAHADGRYWCWIGELHGDGWRATWFGRRPKMGPVSVTGRFQNSRGLAYKQGSRSEVRGQVTRVQVKAIPYHCPDGRWQPLPGGPSIYRDVELAPRWFNRGGRREEDQDPKLLLWRDSGVLIEIDLDDVPRRTSRPTIVPGDVSIGDHGIWVVDNQLLRSPVPGGDHFRCPTTFEAWLTIGCCE
;
A
#
# COMPACT_ATOMS: atom_id res chain seq x y z
N MET A 1 -14.28 -26.33 -3.76
CA MET A 1 -14.46 -24.87 -3.89
C MET A 1 -13.40 -24.22 -3.02
N SER A 2 -12.42 -23.53 -3.60
CA SER A 2 -11.44 -22.76 -2.81
C SER A 2 -12.15 -21.58 -2.17
N ARG A 3 -11.88 -21.32 -0.88
CA ARG A 3 -12.40 -20.14 -0.18
C ARG A 3 -11.71 -18.91 -0.79
N ARG A 4 -12.47 -17.96 -1.34
CA ARG A 4 -11.92 -16.73 -1.92
C ARG A 4 -11.03 -16.00 -0.91
N ARG A 5 -9.84 -15.61 -1.35
CA ARG A 5 -8.87 -14.84 -0.57
C ARG A 5 -9.17 -13.36 -0.71
N VAL A 6 -10.04 -12.85 0.16
CA VAL A 6 -10.45 -11.44 0.17
C VAL A 6 -9.75 -10.69 1.30
N LEU A 7 -9.14 -9.55 0.99
CA LEU A 7 -8.51 -8.65 1.97
C LEU A 7 -9.24 -7.31 2.02
N PRO A 8 -9.72 -6.87 3.20
CA PRO A 8 -10.18 -5.51 3.40
C PRO A 8 -8.98 -4.57 3.60
N VAL A 9 -8.86 -3.52 2.78
CA VAL A 9 -7.75 -2.58 2.78
C VAL A 9 -8.25 -1.15 2.89
N SER A 10 -7.78 -0.44 3.91
CA SER A 10 -8.06 0.99 4.12
C SER A 10 -7.07 1.87 3.33
N ILE A 11 -7.58 2.77 2.50
CA ILE A 11 -6.80 3.74 1.73
C ILE A 11 -7.20 5.15 2.16
N GLY A 12 -6.22 5.94 2.62
CA GLY A 12 -6.48 7.31 3.07
C GLY A 12 -6.83 8.25 1.91
N ALA A 13 -7.74 9.19 2.15
CA ALA A 13 -8.15 10.19 1.15
C ALA A 13 -6.96 10.92 0.51
N SER A 14 -5.95 11.28 1.33
CA SER A 14 -4.76 11.99 0.87
C SER A 14 -3.96 11.25 -0.20
N VAL A 15 -3.92 9.91 -0.14
CA VAL A 15 -3.17 9.07 -1.09
C VAL A 15 -3.85 9.09 -2.46
N ILE A 16 -5.18 9.07 -2.48
CA ILE A 16 -5.97 9.13 -3.71
C ILE A 16 -5.94 10.56 -4.29
N GLU A 17 -6.11 11.57 -3.44
CA GLU A 17 -6.11 12.99 -3.84
C GLU A 17 -4.74 13.43 -4.38
N ALA A 18 -3.64 12.91 -3.83
CA ALA A 18 -2.28 13.14 -4.32
C ALA A 18 -2.01 12.45 -5.68
N GLY A 19 -2.82 11.45 -6.05
CA GLY A 19 -2.63 10.67 -7.26
C GLY A 19 -1.65 9.49 -7.11
N ASP A 20 -1.20 9.19 -5.89
CA ASP A 20 -0.33 8.04 -5.61
C ASP A 20 -1.04 6.71 -5.94
N ILE A 21 -2.36 6.68 -5.75
CA ILE A 21 -3.24 5.59 -6.14
C ILE A 21 -4.41 6.15 -6.95
N SER A 22 -4.69 5.55 -8.11
CA SER A 22 -5.88 5.87 -8.89
C SER A 22 -7.15 5.53 -8.09
N PRO A 23 -8.21 6.36 -8.14
CA PRO A 23 -9.44 6.09 -7.39
C PRO A 23 -9.97 4.65 -7.64
N PRO A 24 -10.01 3.78 -6.61
CA PRO A 24 -10.40 2.40 -6.79
C PRO A 24 -11.81 2.26 -7.37
N ARG A 25 -11.99 1.32 -8.30
CA ARG A 25 -13.28 0.98 -8.91
C ARG A 25 -13.57 -0.51 -8.76
N VAL A 26 -14.81 -0.87 -8.45
CA VAL A 26 -15.24 -2.28 -8.49
C VAL A 26 -14.91 -2.90 -9.86
N GLY A 27 -14.33 -4.10 -9.85
CA GLY A 27 -13.87 -4.84 -11.02
C GLY A 27 -12.48 -4.45 -11.54
N SER A 28 -11.93 -3.30 -11.10
CA SER A 28 -10.57 -2.91 -11.45
C SER A 28 -9.53 -3.71 -10.66
N VAL A 29 -8.33 -3.87 -11.23
CA VAL A 29 -7.20 -4.47 -10.53
C VAL A 29 -6.36 -3.37 -9.90
N VAL A 30 -6.07 -3.52 -8.61
CA VAL A 30 -5.17 -2.64 -7.89
C VAL A 30 -3.87 -3.36 -7.59
N GLU A 31 -2.79 -2.59 -7.56
CA GLU A 31 -1.46 -3.02 -7.16
C GLU A 31 -0.94 -2.04 -6.14
N MET A 32 -0.63 -2.51 -4.94
CA MET A 32 -0.19 -1.62 -3.86
C MET A 32 0.64 -2.34 -2.81
N ARG A 33 1.34 -1.56 -2.01
CA ARG A 33 2.03 -2.05 -0.82
C ARG A 33 1.08 -2.00 0.37
N LEU A 34 1.13 -3.01 1.21
CA LEU A 34 0.31 -3.09 2.41
C LEU A 34 1.13 -2.84 3.67
N ASP A 35 0.52 -2.10 4.59
CA ASP A 35 0.88 -2.07 6.00
C ASP A 35 -0.21 -2.81 6.79
N PHE A 36 0.16 -3.47 7.88
CA PHE A 36 -0.76 -4.11 8.82
C PHE A 36 -0.51 -3.58 10.22
N THR A 37 -1.53 -2.97 10.81
CA THR A 37 -1.46 -2.45 12.18
C THR A 37 -2.39 -3.25 13.07
N GLU A 38 -1.86 -3.80 14.16
CA GLU A 38 -2.68 -4.49 15.15
C GLU A 38 -3.70 -3.55 15.79
N THR A 39 -4.94 -4.00 15.88
CA THR A 39 -6.05 -3.22 16.42
C THR A 39 -7.02 -4.14 17.16
N PRO A 40 -7.80 -3.64 18.13
CA PRO A 40 -8.85 -4.44 18.76
C PRO A 40 -9.87 -4.96 17.73
N GLU A 41 -10.45 -6.13 17.99
CA GLU A 41 -11.51 -6.72 17.14
C GLU A 41 -12.76 -5.85 17.03
N SER A 42 -12.97 -4.93 17.97
CA SER A 42 -14.10 -3.99 17.94
C SER A 42 -14.00 -2.92 16.85
N VAL A 43 -12.88 -2.84 16.13
CA VAL A 43 -12.71 -1.91 15.01
C VAL A 43 -13.35 -2.51 13.75
N ASN A 44 -14.23 -1.75 13.09
CA ASN A 44 -15.07 -2.24 11.97
C ASN A 44 -14.31 -2.84 10.78
N ASP A 45 -13.06 -2.42 10.52
CA ASP A 45 -12.20 -2.95 9.45
C ASP A 45 -11.09 -3.89 9.96
N ALA A 46 -11.24 -4.42 11.18
CA ALA A 46 -10.32 -5.40 11.74
C ALA A 46 -10.56 -6.80 11.15
N VAL A 47 -9.47 -7.51 10.90
CA VAL A 47 -9.45 -8.91 10.48
C VAL A 47 -8.48 -9.71 11.33
N THR A 48 -8.87 -10.93 11.66
CA THR A 48 -8.01 -11.92 12.31
C THR A 48 -7.48 -12.87 11.26
N LEU A 49 -6.16 -13.01 11.20
CA LEU A 49 -5.47 -13.80 10.18
C LEU A 49 -4.36 -14.67 10.76
N GLN A 50 -4.13 -15.80 10.09
CA GLN A 50 -2.98 -16.67 10.31
C GLN A 50 -1.89 -16.30 9.30
N ALA A 51 -0.68 -16.04 9.79
CA ALA A 51 0.44 -15.60 8.96
C ALA A 51 1.78 -16.03 9.56
N VAL A 52 2.85 -15.86 8.80
CA VAL A 52 4.22 -15.97 9.29
C VAL A 52 4.81 -14.56 9.38
N LEU A 53 5.41 -14.21 10.51
CA LEU A 53 6.00 -12.91 10.77
C LEU A 53 7.53 -13.00 10.82
N GLU A 54 8.20 -12.27 9.95
CA GLU A 54 9.63 -12.02 9.99
C GLU A 54 9.90 -10.67 10.68
N LEU A 55 10.52 -10.72 11.86
CA LEU A 55 10.72 -9.53 12.70
C LEU A 55 12.01 -8.77 12.33
N GLN A 56 11.95 -7.44 12.32
CA GLN A 56 13.15 -6.59 12.21
C GLN A 56 13.90 -6.61 13.55
N PRO A 57 15.25 -6.66 13.55
CA PRO A 57 16.01 -6.80 14.78
C PRO A 57 15.88 -5.61 15.74
N THR A 58 15.53 -4.42 15.24
CA THR A 58 15.50 -3.19 16.02
C THR A 58 14.14 -2.51 15.95
N PRO A 59 13.47 -2.24 17.09
CA PRO A 59 12.24 -1.47 17.10
C PRO A 59 12.52 0.01 16.75
N ARG A 60 11.50 0.70 16.26
CA ARG A 60 11.55 2.15 16.02
C ARG A 60 10.83 2.90 17.12
N LEU A 61 11.31 4.09 17.44
CA LEU A 61 10.58 5.02 18.30
C LEU A 61 9.58 5.78 17.43
N GLU A 62 8.30 5.50 17.62
CA GLU A 62 7.18 6.15 16.92
C GLU A 62 6.51 7.18 17.83
N GLY A 63 5.75 8.09 17.23
CA GLY A 63 5.04 9.17 17.92
C GLY A 63 5.63 10.56 17.66
N HIS A 64 4.80 11.60 17.82
CA HIS A 64 5.21 12.97 17.51
C HIS A 64 6.20 13.48 18.57
N PRO A 65 7.37 14.05 18.20
CA PRO A 65 8.38 14.49 19.16
C PRO A 65 7.87 15.52 20.18
N ALA A 66 6.92 16.35 19.76
CA ALA A 66 6.31 17.39 20.59
C ALA A 66 5.37 16.87 21.69
N HIS A 67 5.03 15.58 21.69
CA HIS A 67 4.20 14.95 22.71
C HIS A 67 4.99 13.81 23.35
N ALA A 68 5.74 14.11 24.41
CA ALA A 68 6.63 13.15 25.07
C ALA A 68 5.91 11.87 25.51
N ASP A 69 4.67 12.00 26.00
CA ASP A 69 3.79 10.90 26.41
C ASP A 69 3.19 10.12 25.23
N GLY A 70 3.32 10.67 24.01
CA GLY A 70 2.85 10.07 22.77
C GLY A 70 3.91 9.22 22.06
N ARG A 71 5.14 9.14 22.59
CA ARG A 71 6.19 8.30 22.03
C ARG A 71 6.10 6.87 22.53
N TYR A 72 6.25 5.92 21.63
CA TYR A 72 6.23 4.50 21.97
C TYR A 72 7.17 3.71 21.07
N TRP A 73 7.73 2.63 21.62
CA TRP A 73 8.47 1.68 20.82
C TRP A 73 7.52 0.86 19.95
N CYS A 74 7.77 0.86 18.66
CA CYS A 74 7.05 0.08 17.66
C CYS A 74 7.99 -0.99 17.07
N TRP A 75 7.56 -2.23 17.16
CA TRP A 75 8.19 -3.35 16.47
C TRP A 75 7.69 -3.39 15.03
N ILE A 76 8.60 -3.68 14.11
CA ILE A 76 8.31 -3.71 12.68
C ILE A 76 8.72 -5.08 12.15
N GLY A 77 7.98 -5.59 11.17
CA GLY A 77 8.23 -6.89 10.55
C GLY A 77 7.63 -6.99 9.15
N GLU A 78 7.90 -8.10 8.46
CA GLU A 78 7.19 -8.49 7.25
C GLU A 78 6.24 -9.64 7.61
N LEU A 79 4.95 -9.43 7.35
CA LEU A 79 3.89 -10.40 7.60
C LEU A 79 3.54 -11.07 6.29
N HIS A 80 3.64 -12.40 6.27
CA HIS A 80 3.44 -13.24 5.10
C HIS A 80 2.16 -14.05 5.30
N GLY A 81 1.17 -13.80 4.45
CA GLY A 81 0.01 -14.66 4.34
C GLY A 81 -0.06 -15.33 2.97
N ASP A 82 -1.16 -16.03 2.74
CA ASP A 82 -1.39 -16.71 1.47
C ASP A 82 -1.68 -15.70 0.35
N GLY A 83 -0.67 -15.48 -0.52
CA GLY A 83 -0.77 -14.59 -1.68
C GLY A 83 -0.55 -13.10 -1.40
N TRP A 84 -0.19 -12.73 -0.17
CA TRP A 84 0.04 -11.33 0.21
C TRP A 84 1.19 -11.17 1.20
N ARG A 85 1.75 -9.96 1.22
CA ARG A 85 2.73 -9.51 2.21
C ARG A 85 2.37 -8.11 2.69
N ALA A 86 2.64 -7.82 3.96
CA ALA A 86 2.43 -6.51 4.53
C ALA A 86 3.56 -6.14 5.51
N THR A 87 3.89 -4.85 5.60
CA THR A 87 4.73 -4.35 6.70
C THR A 87 3.90 -4.37 7.97
N TRP A 88 4.29 -5.18 8.94
CA TRP A 88 3.59 -5.27 10.22
C TRP A 88 4.13 -4.26 11.23
N PHE A 89 3.24 -3.67 12.01
CA PHE A 89 3.54 -2.76 13.11
C PHE A 89 2.86 -3.25 14.39
N GLY A 90 3.64 -3.46 15.45
CA GLY A 90 3.13 -3.96 16.73
C GLY A 90 3.80 -3.37 17.96
N ARG A 91 3.11 -3.44 19.10
CA ARG A 91 3.62 -2.94 20.41
C ARG A 91 4.54 -3.93 21.12
N ARG A 92 4.53 -5.20 20.72
CA ARG A 92 5.33 -6.27 21.32
C ARG A 92 5.97 -7.09 20.19
N PRO A 93 7.21 -7.57 20.35
CA PRO A 93 7.85 -8.38 19.33
C PRO A 93 7.08 -9.70 19.15
N LYS A 94 6.95 -10.14 17.90
CA LYS A 94 6.38 -11.42 17.51
C LYS A 94 7.21 -11.97 16.34
N MET A 95 7.27 -13.28 16.18
CA MET A 95 8.06 -13.93 15.13
C MET A 95 7.49 -15.31 14.81
N GLY A 96 7.66 -15.77 13.58
CA GLY A 96 7.21 -17.10 13.14
C GLY A 96 5.71 -17.16 12.89
N PRO A 97 5.08 -18.33 13.01
CA PRO A 97 3.63 -18.48 12.87
C PRO A 97 2.87 -17.67 13.93
N VAL A 98 1.95 -16.82 13.49
CA VAL A 98 1.17 -15.93 14.36
C VAL A 98 -0.29 -15.88 13.96
N SER A 99 -1.16 -15.72 14.96
CA SER A 99 -2.54 -15.29 14.81
C SER A 99 -2.63 -13.83 15.25
N VAL A 100 -2.92 -12.93 14.31
CA VAL A 100 -2.96 -11.48 14.60
C VAL A 100 -4.27 -10.87 14.14
N THR A 101 -4.79 -9.96 14.96
CA THR A 101 -5.94 -9.12 14.66
C THR A 101 -5.47 -7.71 14.36
N GLY A 102 -5.90 -7.17 13.23
CA GLY A 102 -5.48 -5.85 12.80
C GLY A 102 -6.18 -5.42 11.53
N ARG A 103 -5.72 -4.32 10.94
CA ARG A 103 -6.26 -3.80 9.67
C ARG A 103 -5.16 -3.67 8.64
N PHE A 104 -5.48 -3.95 7.38
CA PHE A 104 -4.61 -3.59 6.27
C PHE A 104 -4.83 -2.14 5.88
N GLN A 105 -3.74 -1.47 5.55
CA GLN A 105 -3.75 -0.12 5.03
C GLN A 105 -2.81 -0.04 3.82
N ASN A 106 -3.09 0.87 2.90
CA ASN A 106 -2.09 1.24 1.91
C ASN A 106 -0.83 1.76 2.65
N SER A 107 0.33 1.27 2.22
CA SER A 107 1.61 1.68 2.80
C SER A 107 1.97 3.12 2.44
N ARG A 108 2.42 3.87 3.44
CA ARG A 108 2.92 5.25 3.27
C ARG A 108 4.43 5.32 3.00
N GLY A 109 5.04 4.23 2.54
CA GLY A 109 6.46 4.18 2.20
C GLY A 109 7.41 3.77 3.32
N LEU A 110 6.89 3.32 4.48
CA LEU A 110 7.67 2.80 5.60
C LEU A 110 8.01 1.31 5.44
N ALA A 111 8.44 0.92 4.25
CA ALA A 111 8.72 -0.47 3.91
C ALA A 111 9.74 -1.14 4.85
N TYR A 112 9.43 -2.37 5.29
CA TYR A 112 10.35 -3.25 6.05
C TYR A 112 11.71 -3.46 5.37
N LYS A 113 11.76 -3.56 4.03
CA LYS A 113 13.00 -3.68 3.26
C LYS A 113 13.00 -2.64 2.16
N GLN A 114 14.00 -1.76 2.15
CA GLN A 114 14.28 -0.84 1.05
C GLN A 114 14.56 -1.70 -0.19
N GLY A 115 13.71 -1.63 -1.21
CA GLY A 115 13.78 -2.49 -2.40
C GLY A 115 12.89 -3.75 -2.39
N SER A 116 12.24 -4.11 -1.28
CA SER A 116 11.13 -5.08 -1.31
C SER A 116 9.99 -4.45 -2.13
N ARG A 117 9.84 -4.85 -3.39
CA ARG A 117 8.70 -4.54 -4.27
C ARG A 117 7.54 -5.52 -4.02
N SER A 118 7.32 -5.95 -2.78
CA SER A 118 6.22 -6.87 -2.47
C SER A 118 4.89 -6.11 -2.55
N GLU A 119 4.41 -5.91 -3.77
CA GLU A 119 3.11 -5.34 -4.07
C GLU A 119 2.07 -6.46 -4.04
N VAL A 120 1.00 -6.25 -3.28
CA VAL A 120 -0.20 -7.08 -3.40
C VAL A 120 -0.92 -6.66 -4.67
N ARG A 121 -1.42 -7.64 -5.41
CA ARG A 121 -2.27 -7.42 -6.56
C ARG A 121 -3.59 -8.13 -6.36
N GLY A 122 -4.69 -7.43 -6.55
CA GLY A 122 -6.03 -7.95 -6.30
C GLY A 122 -7.08 -7.23 -7.14
N GLN A 123 -8.17 -7.92 -7.46
CA GLN A 123 -9.33 -7.27 -8.08
C GLN A 123 -10.22 -6.69 -6.99
N VAL A 124 -10.61 -5.43 -7.16
CA VAL A 124 -11.51 -4.75 -6.24
C VAL A 124 -12.92 -5.32 -6.37
N THR A 125 -13.43 -5.95 -5.32
CA THR A 125 -14.80 -6.50 -5.29
C THR A 125 -15.80 -5.54 -4.65
N ARG A 126 -15.32 -4.62 -3.80
CA ARG A 126 -16.15 -3.65 -3.09
C ARG A 126 -15.37 -2.37 -2.81
N VAL A 127 -16.04 -1.22 -2.87
CA VAL A 127 -15.50 0.07 -2.46
C VAL A 127 -16.49 0.75 -1.52
N GLN A 128 -16.02 1.14 -0.34
CA GLN A 128 -16.79 1.88 0.65
C GLN A 128 -16.09 3.18 0.99
N VAL A 129 -16.77 4.31 0.86
CA VAL A 129 -16.24 5.57 1.40
C VAL A 129 -16.46 5.61 2.90
N LYS A 130 -15.37 5.87 3.63
CA LYS A 130 -15.33 5.93 5.09
C LYS A 130 -15.41 7.37 5.55
N ALA A 131 -16.44 7.71 6.31
CA ALA A 131 -16.52 8.99 7.00
C ALA A 131 -16.34 8.82 8.52
N ILE A 132 -15.68 9.78 9.15
CA ILE A 132 -15.45 9.82 10.60
C ILE A 132 -15.92 11.16 11.17
N PRO A 133 -16.40 11.20 12.42
CA PRO A 133 -16.86 12.41 13.07
C PRO A 133 -15.67 13.26 13.53
N TYR A 134 -15.80 14.57 13.34
CA TYR A 134 -14.89 15.59 13.83
C TYR A 134 -15.64 16.52 14.79
N HIS A 135 -14.91 17.06 15.77
CA HIS A 135 -15.40 18.07 16.71
C HIS A 135 -14.37 19.21 16.85
N CYS A 136 -14.80 20.34 17.41
CA CYS A 136 -14.01 21.57 17.49
C CYS A 136 -14.00 22.16 18.91
N PRO A 137 -13.45 21.45 19.92
CA PRO A 137 -13.55 21.88 21.32
C PRO A 137 -12.80 23.20 21.60
N ASP A 138 -11.66 23.41 20.95
CA ASP A 138 -10.78 24.57 21.18
C ASP A 138 -10.54 25.39 19.89
N GLY A 139 -11.56 25.47 19.02
CA GLY A 139 -11.43 26.13 17.72
C GLY A 139 -10.55 25.38 16.70
N ARG A 140 -10.13 24.14 17.04
CA ARG A 140 -9.39 23.25 16.14
C ARG A 140 -10.20 21.99 15.86
N TRP A 141 -10.50 21.78 14.58
CA TRP A 141 -11.14 20.55 14.12
C TRP A 141 -10.21 19.36 14.31
N GLN A 142 -10.64 18.39 15.12
CA GLN A 142 -9.94 17.14 15.34
C GLN A 142 -10.91 15.97 15.21
N PRO A 143 -10.44 14.76 14.80
CA PRO A 143 -11.28 13.57 14.83
C PRO A 143 -11.79 13.34 16.25
N LEU A 144 -13.07 13.00 16.41
CA LEU A 144 -13.63 12.64 17.71
C LEU A 144 -13.00 11.31 18.17
N PRO A 145 -12.24 11.28 19.28
CA PRO A 145 -11.62 10.06 19.77
C PRO A 145 -12.67 8.99 20.08
N GLY A 146 -12.48 7.77 19.57
CA GLY A 146 -13.45 6.68 19.72
C GLY A 146 -14.76 6.87 18.94
N GLY A 147 -14.86 7.91 18.11
CA GLY A 147 -16.03 8.16 17.27
C GLY A 147 -16.28 7.03 16.26
N PRO A 148 -17.54 6.67 16.00
CA PRO A 148 -17.87 5.61 15.05
C PRO A 148 -17.49 6.01 13.62
N SER A 149 -17.13 5.03 12.79
CA SER A 149 -16.98 5.24 11.35
C SER A 149 -18.25 4.84 10.61
N ILE A 150 -18.69 5.65 9.65
CA ILE A 150 -19.78 5.30 8.73
C ILE A 150 -19.18 4.93 7.37
N TYR A 151 -19.82 3.96 6.72
CA TYR A 151 -19.38 3.42 5.44
C TYR A 151 -20.53 3.49 4.44
N ARG A 152 -20.25 3.97 3.24
CA ARG A 152 -21.21 3.97 2.13
C ARG A 152 -20.60 3.27 0.92
N ASP A 153 -21.33 2.31 0.37
CA ASP A 153 -20.92 1.62 -0.84
C ASP A 153 -20.94 2.55 -2.06
N VAL A 154 -19.93 2.41 -2.92
CA VAL A 154 -19.84 3.08 -4.22
C VAL A 154 -19.20 2.15 -5.23
N GLU A 155 -19.48 2.38 -6.51
CA GLU A 155 -18.78 1.67 -7.59
C GLU A 155 -17.38 2.22 -7.83
N LEU A 156 -17.19 3.52 -7.61
CA LEU A 156 -15.94 4.25 -7.85
C LEU A 156 -15.65 5.18 -6.68
N ALA A 157 -14.43 5.10 -6.15
CA ALA A 157 -13.95 6.02 -5.12
C ALA A 157 -13.95 7.47 -5.63
N PRO A 158 -14.34 8.45 -4.79
CA PRO A 158 -14.17 9.86 -5.12
C PRO A 158 -12.69 10.19 -5.35
N ARG A 159 -12.40 11.04 -6.34
CA ARG A 159 -11.07 11.66 -6.45
C ARG A 159 -10.86 12.73 -5.38
N TRP A 160 -11.92 13.45 -5.02
CA TRP A 160 -11.91 14.53 -4.04
C TRP A 160 -12.91 14.19 -2.94
N PHE A 161 -12.44 14.08 -1.70
CA PHE A 161 -13.28 13.67 -0.59
C PHE A 161 -13.93 14.87 0.08
N ASN A 162 -15.20 14.70 0.50
CA ASN A 162 -15.90 15.76 1.20
C ASN A 162 -15.38 15.90 2.62
N ARG A 163 -14.53 16.91 2.84
CA ARG A 163 -13.99 17.25 4.17
C ARG A 163 -14.91 18.16 4.98
N GLY A 164 -16.13 18.44 4.51
CA GLY A 164 -17.04 19.43 5.09
C GLY A 164 -16.49 20.85 4.91
N GLY A 165 -17.35 21.77 4.47
CA GLY A 165 -16.95 23.15 4.25
C GLY A 165 -16.41 23.79 5.53
N ARG A 166 -15.28 24.49 5.41
CA ARG A 166 -14.71 25.32 6.47
C ARG A 166 -15.50 26.63 6.52
N ARG A 167 -16.66 26.67 7.18
CA ARG A 167 -17.32 27.95 7.50
C ARG A 167 -16.95 28.37 8.92
N GLU A 168 -16.65 29.65 9.09
CA GLU A 168 -16.37 30.26 10.41
C GLU A 168 -17.57 30.15 11.37
N GLU A 169 -18.77 30.01 10.83
CA GLU A 169 -20.03 29.87 11.58
C GLU A 169 -20.24 28.46 12.17
N ASP A 170 -19.48 27.44 11.75
CA ASP A 170 -19.60 26.05 12.23
C ASP A 170 -18.76 25.76 13.50
N GLN A 171 -18.31 26.81 14.20
CA GLN A 171 -17.47 26.70 15.41
C GLN A 171 -18.26 26.45 16.71
N ASP A 172 -19.48 25.92 16.63
CA ASP A 172 -20.13 25.41 17.84
C ASP A 172 -19.33 24.19 18.35
N PRO A 173 -18.73 24.23 19.55
CA PRO A 173 -17.96 23.12 20.10
C PRO A 173 -18.79 21.84 20.30
N LYS A 174 -20.13 21.92 20.23
CA LYS A 174 -21.05 20.78 20.27
C LYS A 174 -21.39 20.20 18.91
N LEU A 175 -21.05 20.89 17.81
CA LEU A 175 -21.36 20.43 16.46
C LEU A 175 -20.41 19.31 16.04
N LEU A 176 -20.99 18.18 15.62
CA LEU A 176 -20.26 17.07 15.02
C LEU A 176 -20.34 17.18 13.50
N LEU A 177 -19.18 17.22 12.86
CA LEU A 177 -19.08 17.26 11.41
C LEU A 177 -18.52 15.94 10.90
N TRP A 178 -19.26 15.27 10.02
CA TRP A 178 -18.80 14.05 9.36
C TRP A 178 -17.90 14.42 8.18
N ARG A 179 -16.70 13.83 8.15
CA ARG A 179 -15.73 14.05 7.07
C ARG A 179 -15.33 12.75 6.44
N ASP A 180 -15.34 12.71 5.12
CA ASP A 180 -14.77 11.60 4.37
C ASP A 180 -13.26 11.53 4.63
N SER A 181 -12.80 10.36 5.06
CA SER A 181 -11.41 10.10 5.48
C SER A 181 -10.63 9.23 4.49
N GLY A 182 -11.32 8.62 3.53
CA GLY A 182 -10.75 7.71 2.54
C GLY A 182 -11.75 6.62 2.12
N VAL A 183 -11.23 5.48 1.69
CA VAL A 183 -12.02 4.31 1.32
C VAL A 183 -11.55 3.06 2.03
N LEU A 184 -12.48 2.15 2.29
CA LEU A 184 -12.23 0.74 2.56
C LEU A 184 -12.56 -0.03 1.28
N ILE A 185 -11.61 -0.81 0.77
CA ILE A 185 -11.83 -1.68 -0.38
C ILE A 185 -11.70 -3.13 0.03
N GLU A 186 -12.44 -4.01 -0.62
CA GLU A 186 -12.17 -5.44 -0.59
C GLU A 186 -11.44 -5.83 -1.87
N ILE A 187 -10.30 -6.51 -1.74
CA ILE A 187 -9.54 -7.04 -2.88
C ILE A 187 -9.56 -8.57 -2.86
N ASP A 188 -9.94 -9.17 -3.98
CA ASP A 188 -9.87 -10.61 -4.23
C ASP A 188 -8.51 -10.93 -4.87
N LEU A 189 -7.73 -11.80 -4.23
CA LEU A 189 -6.41 -12.23 -4.69
C LEU A 189 -6.49 -13.38 -5.71
N ASP A 190 -7.64 -14.05 -5.82
CA ASP A 190 -7.87 -15.17 -6.73
C ASP A 190 -8.37 -14.68 -8.10
N ASP A 191 -9.17 -13.62 -8.12
CA ASP A 191 -9.82 -13.08 -9.33
C ASP A 191 -8.96 -12.03 -10.05
N VAL A 192 -7.67 -12.32 -10.23
CA VAL A 192 -6.73 -11.37 -10.82
C VAL A 192 -6.27 -11.86 -12.19
N PRO A 193 -6.60 -11.15 -13.30
CA PRO A 193 -6.11 -11.50 -14.62
C PRO A 193 -4.60 -11.66 -14.60
N ARG A 194 -4.08 -12.76 -15.17
CA ARG A 194 -2.63 -12.98 -15.25
C ARG A 194 -1.98 -11.75 -15.87
N ARG A 195 -0.85 -11.32 -15.30
CA ARG A 195 -0.03 -10.30 -15.97
C ARG A 195 0.22 -10.82 -17.37
N THR A 196 -0.06 -10.00 -18.38
CA THR A 196 0.36 -10.30 -19.73
C THR A 196 1.87 -10.48 -19.65
N SER A 197 2.35 -11.72 -19.77
CA SER A 197 3.77 -11.98 -19.95
C SER A 197 4.14 -11.14 -21.16
N ARG A 198 5.05 -10.19 -20.97
CA ARG A 198 5.46 -9.30 -22.05
C ARG A 198 5.84 -10.18 -23.23
N PRO A 199 5.12 -10.10 -24.37
CA PRO A 199 5.47 -10.93 -25.50
C PRO A 199 6.79 -10.38 -26.03
N THR A 200 7.76 -11.29 -26.19
CA THR A 200 8.97 -11.21 -27.01
C THR A 200 9.79 -9.92 -26.91
N ILE A 201 11.08 -10.06 -26.55
CA ILE A 201 12.08 -8.99 -26.67
C ILE A 201 11.87 -8.26 -28.00
N VAL A 202 11.65 -6.94 -27.96
CA VAL A 202 11.61 -6.11 -29.17
C VAL A 202 13.02 -5.59 -29.36
N PRO A 203 13.81 -6.13 -30.30
CA PRO A 203 15.20 -5.72 -30.48
C PRO A 203 15.23 -4.23 -30.84
N GLY A 204 15.88 -3.43 -30.00
CA GLY A 204 16.19 -2.03 -30.26
C GLY A 204 17.59 -1.85 -30.83
N ASP A 205 18.52 -2.70 -30.39
CA ASP A 205 19.87 -2.78 -30.94
C ASP A 205 20.39 -4.21 -30.76
N VAL A 206 21.29 -4.63 -31.65
CA VAL A 206 21.89 -5.96 -31.64
C VAL A 206 23.40 -5.83 -31.80
N SER A 207 24.15 -6.40 -30.86
CA SER A 207 25.60 -6.49 -30.93
C SER A 207 26.04 -7.94 -30.93
N ILE A 208 27.08 -8.26 -31.69
CA ILE A 208 27.68 -9.59 -31.75
C ILE A 208 29.11 -9.45 -31.26
N GLY A 209 29.49 -10.29 -30.30
CA GLY A 209 30.85 -10.42 -29.81
C GLY A 209 31.25 -11.89 -29.68
N ASP A 210 32.49 -12.12 -29.26
CA ASP A 210 33.10 -13.46 -29.20
C ASP A 210 32.37 -14.45 -28.27
N HIS A 211 31.43 -13.97 -27.46
CA HIS A 211 30.69 -14.76 -26.46
C HIS A 211 29.17 -14.73 -26.66
N GLY A 212 28.69 -14.27 -27.82
CA GLY A 212 27.28 -14.39 -28.20
C GLY A 212 26.65 -13.13 -28.79
N ILE A 213 25.33 -13.22 -28.97
CA ILE A 213 24.49 -12.14 -29.49
C ILE A 213 23.83 -11.43 -28.31
N TRP A 214 23.98 -10.11 -28.27
CA TRP A 214 23.38 -9.23 -27.27
C TRP A 214 22.25 -8.45 -27.92
N VAL A 215 21.05 -8.53 -27.35
CA VAL A 215 19.88 -7.78 -27.82
C VAL A 215 19.46 -6.79 -26.74
N VAL A 216 19.49 -5.50 -27.07
CA VAL A 216 18.90 -4.46 -26.23
C VAL A 216 17.42 -4.43 -26.52
N ASP A 217 16.60 -4.54 -25.48
CA ASP A 217 15.17 -4.44 -25.62
C ASP A 217 14.73 -2.96 -25.68
N ASN A 218 14.08 -2.56 -26.78
CA ASN A 218 13.70 -1.18 -27.02
C ASN A 218 12.55 -0.67 -26.13
N GLN A 219 11.81 -1.56 -25.46
CA GLN A 219 10.66 -1.15 -24.63
C GLN A 219 10.89 -1.40 -23.13
N LEU A 220 12.11 -1.79 -22.73
CA LEU A 220 12.51 -1.69 -21.34
C LEU A 220 12.63 -0.20 -20.99
N LEU A 221 11.87 0.25 -19.98
CA LEU A 221 11.92 1.61 -19.45
C LEU A 221 13.38 1.95 -19.11
N ARG A 222 13.99 2.81 -19.93
CA ARG A 222 15.30 3.39 -19.66
C ARG A 222 15.14 4.26 -18.41
N SER A 223 15.67 3.82 -17.28
CA SER A 223 15.80 4.71 -16.13
C SER A 223 16.79 5.81 -16.55
N PRO A 224 16.41 7.10 -16.52
CA PRO A 224 17.36 8.16 -16.80
C PRO A 224 18.41 8.16 -15.68
N VAL A 225 19.66 7.85 -16.04
CA VAL A 225 20.80 8.14 -15.18
C VAL A 225 21.01 9.66 -15.27
N PRO A 226 20.98 10.42 -14.16
CA PRO A 226 21.22 11.84 -14.21
C PRO A 226 22.70 12.09 -14.51
N GLY A 227 22.98 12.79 -15.61
CA GLY A 227 24.29 13.34 -15.94
C GLY A 227 25.10 12.50 -16.92
N GLY A 228 25.09 12.89 -18.19
CA GLY A 228 26.03 12.39 -19.20
C GLY A 228 25.47 12.45 -20.61
N ASP A 229 25.47 13.64 -21.22
CA ASP A 229 25.48 13.76 -22.67
C ASP A 229 26.79 13.17 -23.18
N HIS A 230 26.82 11.85 -23.41
CA HIS A 230 27.67 11.11 -24.36
C HIS A 230 27.46 9.62 -24.10
N PHE A 231 26.93 8.91 -25.10
CA PHE A 231 26.88 7.45 -25.12
C PHE A 231 28.31 6.90 -25.12
N ARG A 232 28.81 6.49 -23.95
CA ARG A 232 29.78 5.39 -23.84
C ARG A 232 29.03 4.17 -23.34
N CYS A 233 29.24 3.06 -24.03
CA CYS A 233 28.79 1.74 -23.60
C CYS A 233 29.26 1.51 -22.15
N PRO A 234 28.37 1.34 -21.16
CA PRO A 234 28.78 1.05 -19.80
C PRO A 234 29.16 -0.42 -19.73
N THR A 235 30.44 -0.70 -19.43
CA THR A 235 30.98 -2.05 -19.21
C THR A 235 30.44 -2.72 -17.94
N THR A 236 29.51 -2.10 -17.21
CA THR A 236 29.00 -2.61 -15.93
C THR A 236 27.57 -2.16 -15.68
N PHE A 237 26.60 -2.91 -16.21
CA PHE A 237 25.26 -2.98 -15.61
C PHE A 237 24.85 -4.46 -15.56
N GLU A 238 24.82 -5.03 -14.35
CA GLU A 238 24.37 -6.39 -14.08
C GLU A 238 22.84 -6.45 -14.07
N ALA A 239 22.26 -6.73 -15.23
CA ALA A 239 20.94 -7.35 -15.33
C ALA A 239 20.90 -8.13 -16.66
N TRP A 240 21.67 -9.21 -16.73
CA TRP A 240 21.77 -10.04 -17.93
C TRP A 240 20.89 -11.27 -17.79
N LEU A 241 19.99 -11.45 -18.75
CA LEU A 241 19.25 -12.70 -18.94
C LEU A 241 19.99 -13.49 -20.03
N THR A 242 20.84 -14.43 -19.60
CA THR A 242 21.53 -15.34 -20.51
C THR A 242 20.53 -16.34 -21.04
N ILE A 243 20.21 -16.28 -22.33
CA ILE A 243 19.53 -17.38 -23.02
C ILE A 243 20.64 -18.27 -23.57
N GLY A 244 20.94 -19.36 -22.85
CA GLY A 244 21.85 -20.39 -23.35
C GLY A 244 21.20 -21.13 -24.52
N CYS A 245 21.86 -21.13 -25.68
CA CYS A 245 21.52 -22.06 -26.74
C CYS A 245 21.85 -23.48 -26.27
N CYS A 246 20.86 -24.36 -26.24
CA CYS A 246 21.10 -25.80 -26.20
C CYS A 246 21.58 -26.23 -27.58
N GLU A 247 22.78 -26.79 -27.65
CA GLU A 247 23.18 -27.73 -28.73
C GLU A 247 22.69 -29.14 -28.39
#